data_AF-A0A0D6MJL8-F1
#
_entry.id   AF-A0A0D6MJL8-F1
#
_cell.length_a   1.000
_cell.length_b   1.000
_cell.length_c   1.000
_cell.angle_alpha   90.00
_cell.angle_beta   90.00
_cell.angle_gamma   90.00
#
_symmetry.space_group_name_H-M   'P 1'
#
loop_
_entity.id
_entity.type
_entity.pdbx_description
1 polymer ?
#
loop_
_entity_poly.entity_id
_entity_poly.type
_entity_poly.pdbx_seq_one_letter_code
_entity_poly.pdbx_strand_id
1 'polypeptide(L)'
;MGEAVRASHGLEAFHIPPTMQSVVREPWWRRDPFLIGCFDFAWNGGAPKLIEYNADAHATLPESTRMQSVWHADRAGPWARVA
;
A
#
# COMPACT_ATOMS: atom_id res chain seq x y z
N MET A 1 13.23 -5.13 3.32
CA MET A 1 13.59 -4.75 1.93
C MET A 1 14.95 -4.06 1.82
N GLY A 2 15.27 -3.03 2.61
CA GLY A 2 16.52 -2.27 2.43
C GLY A 2 17.82 -3.06 2.59
N GLU A 3 17.85 -4.09 3.43
CA GLU A 3 18.99 -5.01 3.52
C GLU A 3 19.11 -5.90 2.27
N ALA A 4 17.98 -6.45 1.81
CA ALA A 4 17.92 -7.31 0.61
C ALA A 4 18.40 -6.60 -0.65
N VAL A 5 18.09 -5.31 -0.80
CA VAL A 5 18.57 -4.49 -1.93
C VAL A 5 20.10 -4.31 -1.90
N ARG A 6 20.70 -4.25 -0.71
CA ARG A 6 22.15 -4.05 -0.50
C ARG A 6 22.97 -5.32 -0.65
N ALA A 7 22.41 -6.47 -0.27
CA ALA A 7 23.09 -7.74 -0.36
C ALA A 7 23.17 -8.22 -1.83
N SER A 8 24.31 -8.79 -2.23
CA SER A 8 24.57 -9.23 -3.61
C SER A 8 23.50 -10.20 -4.14
N HIS A 9 23.08 -11.16 -3.31
CA HIS A 9 22.05 -12.17 -3.62
C HIS A 9 20.71 -11.88 -2.93
N GLY A 10 20.53 -10.73 -2.29
CA GLY A 10 19.37 -10.47 -1.44
C GLY A 10 18.03 -10.41 -2.19
N LEU A 11 18.04 -10.08 -3.48
CA LEU A 11 16.83 -10.02 -4.31
C LEU A 11 16.38 -11.38 -4.84
N GLU A 12 17.21 -12.43 -4.72
CA GLU A 12 16.84 -13.78 -5.13
C GLU A 12 15.77 -14.38 -4.22
N ALA A 13 15.78 -14.02 -2.93
CA ALA A 13 14.73 -14.41 -1.97
C ALA A 13 13.34 -13.85 -2.32
N PHE A 14 13.29 -12.82 -3.16
CA PHE A 14 12.05 -12.21 -3.69
C PHE A 14 11.75 -12.70 -5.11
N HIS A 15 12.48 -13.70 -5.60
CA HIS A 15 12.36 -14.26 -6.94
C HIS A 15 12.50 -13.22 -8.07
N ILE A 16 13.27 -12.15 -7.82
CA ILE A 16 13.53 -11.12 -8.83
C ILE A 16 14.63 -11.64 -9.79
N PRO A 17 14.36 -11.74 -11.10
CA PRO A 17 15.32 -12.25 -12.08
C PRO A 17 16.62 -11.41 -12.09
N PRO A 18 17.80 -12.02 -12.33
CA PRO A 18 19.08 -11.29 -12.36
C PRO A 18 19.08 -10.08 -13.30
N THR A 19 18.41 -10.19 -14.45
CA THR A 19 18.28 -9.13 -15.46
C THR A 19 17.47 -7.91 -14.98
N MET A 20 16.66 -8.06 -13.94
CA MET A 20 15.80 -7.00 -13.38
C MET A 20 16.35 -6.41 -12.07
N GLN A 21 17.40 -6.99 -11.49
CA GLN A 21 17.90 -6.56 -10.18
C GLN A 21 18.47 -5.13 -10.19
N SER A 22 19.06 -4.69 -11.30
CA SER A 22 19.53 -3.31 -11.45
C SER A 22 18.38 -2.31 -11.42
N VAL A 23 17.28 -2.62 -12.11
CA VAL A 23 16.05 -1.80 -12.17
C VAL A 23 15.44 -1.59 -10.78
N VAL A 24 15.53 -2.59 -9.89
CA VAL A 24 15.06 -2.48 -8.50
C VAL A 24 16.04 -1.68 -7.62
N ARG A 25 17.35 -1.89 -7.80
CA ARG A 25 18.40 -1.26 -6.97
C ARG A 25 18.57 0.23 -7.26
N GLU A 26 18.57 0.65 -8.52
CA GLU A 26 18.83 2.04 -8.89
C GLU A 26 17.88 3.07 -8.22
N PRO A 27 16.54 2.95 -8.32
CA PRO A 27 15.63 3.89 -7.68
C PRO A 27 15.73 3.83 -6.15
N TRP A 28 16.08 2.69 -5.57
CA TRP A 28 16.36 2.58 -4.13
C TRP A 28 17.55 3.44 -3.70
N TRP A 29 18.64 3.42 -4.47
CA TRP A 29 19.84 4.23 -4.19
C TRP A 29 19.62 5.72 -4.40
N ARG A 30 18.86 6.07 -5.43
CA ARG A 30 18.43 7.44 -5.70
C ARG A 30 17.38 7.95 -4.72
N ARG A 31 16.78 7.05 -3.93
CA ARG A 31 15.68 7.33 -2.98
C ARG A 31 14.49 7.97 -3.68
N ASP A 32 14.08 7.35 -4.78
CA ASP A 32 12.93 7.83 -5.53
C ASP A 32 11.68 7.86 -4.63
N PRO A 33 10.88 8.94 -4.70
CA PRO A 33 9.68 9.04 -3.88
C PRO A 33 8.66 7.99 -4.31
N PHE A 34 7.99 7.40 -3.33
CA PHE A 34 6.77 6.61 -3.55
C PHE A 34 5.55 7.51 -3.40
N LEU A 35 4.50 7.27 -4.19
CA LEU A 35 3.31 8.11 -4.17
C LEU A 35 2.29 7.66 -3.13
N ILE A 36 1.98 6.36 -3.12
CA ILE A 36 0.90 5.81 -2.30
C ILE A 36 1.12 4.33 -1.99
N GLY A 37 0.54 3.89 -0.87
CA GLY A 37 0.64 2.60 -0.23
C GLY A 37 -0.70 2.19 0.42
N CYS A 38 -1.06 0.90 0.45
CA CYS A 38 -2.26 0.40 1.13
C CYS A 38 -1.87 -0.70 2.12
N PHE A 39 -2.29 -0.58 3.37
CA PHE A 39 -2.07 -1.58 4.40
C PHE A 39 -3.32 -2.42 4.59
N ASP A 40 -3.13 -3.74 4.57
CA ASP A 40 -4.20 -4.70 4.85
C ASP A 40 -4.08 -5.15 6.29
N PHE A 41 -5.09 -4.85 7.10
CA PHE A 41 -5.11 -5.17 8.52
C PHE A 41 -6.18 -6.22 8.86
N ALA A 42 -5.83 -7.19 9.70
CA ALA A 42 -6.79 -8.01 10.44
C ALA A 42 -7.11 -7.34 11.78
N TRP A 43 -8.38 -7.22 12.12
CA TRP A 43 -8.82 -6.65 13.39
C TRP A 43 -9.99 -7.43 13.99
N ASN A 44 -9.88 -7.75 15.29
CA ASN A 44 -10.90 -8.48 16.05
C ASN A 44 -11.21 -7.81 17.41
N GLY A 45 -11.10 -6.48 17.50
CA GLY A 45 -11.40 -5.71 18.71
C GLY A 45 -10.20 -5.40 19.62
N GLY A 46 -9.00 -5.87 19.28
CA GLY A 46 -7.73 -5.52 19.94
C GLY A 46 -6.84 -4.62 19.09
N ALA A 47 -5.52 -4.77 19.22
CA ALA A 47 -4.57 -4.13 18.33
C ALA A 47 -4.65 -4.75 16.92
N PRO A 48 -4.77 -3.94 15.84
CA PRO A 48 -4.79 -4.47 14.48
C PRO A 48 -3.45 -5.13 14.12
N LYS A 49 -3.52 -6.22 13.35
CA LYS A 49 -2.34 -6.92 12.83
C LYS A 49 -2.17 -6.62 11.34
N LEU A 50 -0.97 -6.19 10.94
CA LEU A 50 -0.62 -6.00 9.54
C LEU A 50 -0.48 -7.36 8.85
N ILE A 51 -1.23 -7.58 7.79
CA ILE A 51 -1.15 -8.77 6.94
C ILE A 51 -0.19 -8.50 5.78
N GLU A 52 -0.42 -7.41 5.05
CA GLU A 52 0.31 -7.06 3.84
C GLU A 52 0.40 -5.55 3.65
N TYR A 53 1.46 -5.12 2.96
CA TYR A 53 1.59 -3.77 2.45
C TYR A 53 1.62 -3.82 0.92
N ASN A 54 0.49 -3.52 0.30
CA ASN A 54 0.36 -3.36 -1.14
C ASN A 54 1.02 -2.02 -1.50
N ALA A 55 2.19 -2.05 -2.15
CA ALA A 55 2.99 -0.85 -2.41
C ALA A 55 2.93 -0.38 -3.87
N ASP A 56 2.45 -1.23 -4.78
CA ASP A 56 2.61 -1.14 -6.23
C ASP A 56 1.28 -0.97 -6.97
N ALA A 57 0.20 -1.60 -6.50
CA ALA A 57 -1.12 -1.53 -7.12
C ALA A 57 -2.19 -1.15 -6.09
N HIS A 58 -2.91 -0.06 -6.34
CA HIS A 58 -3.95 0.47 -5.45
C HIS A 58 -5.30 0.52 -6.15
N ALA A 59 -6.14 -0.48 -5.92
CA ALA A 59 -7.46 -0.56 -6.56
C ALA A 59 -8.55 0.26 -5.86
N THR A 60 -8.37 0.65 -4.60
CA THR A 60 -9.44 1.16 -3.72
C THR A 60 -9.33 2.66 -3.40
N LEU A 61 -8.47 3.40 -4.09
CA LEU A 61 -8.24 4.82 -3.81
C LEU A 61 -9.49 5.68 -4.03
N PRO A 62 -10.24 5.58 -5.15
CA PRO A 62 -11.47 6.34 -5.33
C PRO A 62 -12.54 6.01 -4.27
N GLU A 63 -12.68 4.72 -3.94
CA GLU A 63 -13.64 4.19 -2.98
C GLU A 63 -13.40 4.77 -1.58
N SER A 64 -12.14 4.74 -1.14
CA SER A 64 -11.73 5.18 0.20
C SER A 64 -11.64 6.71 0.36
N THR A 65 -11.48 7.47 -0.73
CA THR A 65 -11.29 8.94 -0.62
C THR A 65 -12.53 9.76 -0.95
N ARG A 66 -13.41 9.27 -1.85
CA ARG A 66 -14.55 10.06 -2.32
C ARG A 66 -15.85 9.28 -2.40
N MET A 67 -15.84 8.09 -2.97
CA MET A 67 -17.10 7.41 -3.29
C MET A 67 -17.86 7.00 -2.02
N GLN A 68 -17.16 6.61 -0.94
CA GLN A 68 -17.80 6.32 0.34
C GLN A 68 -18.59 7.52 0.89
N SER A 69 -18.05 8.74 0.76
CA SER A 69 -18.70 9.96 1.26
C SER A 69 -19.90 10.37 0.40
N VAL A 70 -19.79 10.17 -0.92
CA VAL A 70 -20.91 10.39 -1.86
C VAL A 70 -22.04 9.41 -1.54
N TRP A 71 -21.71 8.14 -1.34
CA TRP A 71 -22.69 7.14 -0.94
C TRP A 71 -23.34 7.48 0.41
N HIS A 72 -22.55 7.89 1.40
CA HIS A 72 -23.08 8.29 2.71
C HIS A 72 -24.04 9.48 2.57
N ALA A 73 -23.69 10.51 1.80
CA ALA A 73 -24.55 11.66 1.58
C ALA A 73 -25.86 11.31 0.84
N ASP A 74 -25.81 10.40 -0.13
CA ASP A 74 -26.99 9.88 -0.85
C ASP A 74 -27.92 9.08 0.07
N ARG A 75 -27.36 8.27 0.98
CA ARG A 75 -28.14 7.35 1.84
C ARG A 75 -28.56 7.91 3.20
N ALA A 76 -27.87 8.90 3.74
CA ALA A 76 -28.04 9.31 5.14
C ALA A 76 -29.38 9.98 5.47
N GLY A 77 -30.20 10.37 4.48
CA GLY A 77 -31.47 11.07 4.75
C GLY A 77 -31.26 12.30 5.67
N PRO A 78 -32.27 12.77 6.42
CA PRO A 78 -32.17 13.98 7.25
C PRO A 78 -31.15 13.95 8.40
N TRP A 79 -30.40 12.85 8.60
CA TRP A 79 -29.43 12.69 9.69
C TRP A 79 -27.98 12.97 9.29
N ALA A 80 -27.73 13.40 8.05
CA ALA A 80 -26.39 13.60 7.48
C ALA A 80 -25.51 14.67 8.16
N ARG A 81 -26.02 15.46 9.12
CA ARG A 81 -25.28 16.56 9.79
C ARG A 81 -25.06 16.37 11.29
N VAL A 82 -25.30 15.20 11.85
CA VAL A 82 -25.20 14.96 13.31
C VAL A 82 -24.04 14.05 13.71
N ALA A 83 -23.11 13.77 12.79
CA ALA A 83 -21.85 13.08 13.07
C ALA A 83 -20.67 14.04 12.89
#